data_AF-A0A061DDH8-F1
#
_entry.id   AF-A0A061DDH8-F1
#
_cell.length_a   1.000
_cell.length_b   1.000
_cell.length_c   1.000
_cell.angle_alpha   90.00
_cell.angle_beta   90.00
_cell.angle_gamma   90.00
#
_symmetry.space_group_name_H-M   'P 1'
#
loop_
_entity.id
_entity.type
_entity.pdbx_description
1 polymer ?
#
loop_
_entity_poly.entity_id
_entity_poly.type
_entity_poly.pdbx_seq_one_letter_code
_entity_poly.pdbx_strand_id
1 'polypeptide(L)'
;MNPDLQGAPRKRGGRRYQFDPVSVSASYPLVAEHVRKRVFVDRTALKRQHAESVKARRALFERLSQLEREFVRPQSLDEIALRATSLNEQLAIQRETECALRSLLCVVQKARRAAASEESGLFSAKPSTTWEEQRSERAALEALREKRATKFLSQLMVRSRAEMERRRLVMEDAVRRKQLRDMEEHAEEQETLLGSDRKLLASGVYRGQMKPQTT
;
A
#
# COMPACT_ATOMS: atom_id res chain seq x y z
N MET A 1 64.47 39.84 -9.07
CA MET A 1 63.33 39.97 -10.01
C MET A 1 62.56 38.66 -9.98
N ASN A 2 61.48 38.60 -9.19
CA ASN A 2 60.44 37.57 -9.31
C ASN A 2 59.12 38.33 -9.39
N PRO A 3 58.52 38.48 -10.58
CA PRO A 3 57.28 39.21 -10.76
C PRO A 3 56.15 38.20 -10.97
N ASP A 4 55.59 37.59 -9.92
CA ASP A 4 54.39 36.73 -10.07
C ASP A 4 53.58 36.48 -8.77
N LEU A 5 53.64 37.42 -7.80
CA LEU A 5 52.69 37.46 -6.69
C LEU A 5 51.74 38.65 -6.85
N GLN A 6 50.92 38.61 -7.90
CA GLN A 6 49.75 39.49 -8.09
C GLN A 6 48.49 38.59 -8.05
N GLY A 7 47.45 38.82 -7.27
CA GLY A 7 47.20 39.80 -6.24
C GLY A 7 46.03 39.31 -5.40
N ALA A 8 46.25 39.21 -4.09
CA ALA A 8 45.15 39.12 -3.13
C ALA A 8 44.25 40.37 -3.32
N PRO A 9 42.91 40.23 -3.21
CA PRO A 9 42.02 41.36 -3.42
C PRO A 9 42.34 42.46 -2.40
N ARG A 10 42.76 43.62 -2.90
CA ARG A 10 43.00 44.84 -2.11
C ARG A 10 41.75 45.13 -1.28
N LYS A 11 41.90 45.21 0.04
CA LYS A 11 40.85 45.61 0.99
C LYS A 11 40.26 46.94 0.53
N ARG A 12 39.05 46.91 -0.04
CA ARG A 12 38.27 48.11 -0.32
C ARG A 12 37.92 48.75 1.03
N GLY A 13 38.54 49.89 1.32
CA GLY A 13 38.24 50.70 2.49
C GLY A 13 36.77 51.12 2.49
N GLY A 14 36.09 50.97 3.63
CA GLY A 14 34.76 51.54 3.84
C GLY A 14 33.69 50.63 4.47
N ARG A 15 33.98 49.36 4.79
CA ARG A 15 33.01 48.52 5.54
C ARG A 15 33.55 48.18 6.92
N ARG A 16 32.86 48.68 7.95
CA ARG A 16 33.04 48.33 9.36
C ARG A 16 33.18 46.81 9.49
N TYR A 17 34.30 46.37 10.07
CA TYR A 17 34.54 45.01 10.59
C TYR A 17 33.97 43.86 9.72
N GLN A 18 34.47 43.67 8.50
CA GLN A 18 34.41 42.34 7.92
C GLN A 18 35.46 41.49 8.64
N PHE A 19 35.01 40.72 9.62
CA PHE A 19 35.83 39.69 10.27
C PHE A 19 36.42 38.80 9.18
N ASP A 20 37.74 38.85 9.02
CA ASP A 20 38.49 37.99 8.11
C ASP A 20 39.07 36.84 8.95
N PRO A 21 38.37 35.71 9.06
CA PRO A 21 38.73 34.65 9.98
C PRO A 21 40.07 33.99 9.64
N VAL A 22 40.53 34.08 8.39
CA VAL A 22 41.84 33.56 7.96
C VAL A 22 42.97 34.43 8.52
N SER A 23 42.74 35.74 8.63
CA SER A 23 43.69 36.67 9.24
C SER A 23 43.76 36.57 10.77
N VAL A 24 42.73 36.01 11.41
CA VAL A 24 42.62 35.90 12.88
C VAL A 24 43.13 34.57 13.40
N SER A 25 43.04 33.49 12.61
CA SER A 25 43.64 32.20 12.97
C SER A 25 44.07 31.42 11.73
N ALA A 26 45.33 31.00 11.71
CA ALA A 26 45.87 30.10 10.69
C ALA A 26 45.21 28.72 10.70
N SER A 27 44.59 28.30 11.81
CA SER A 27 43.87 27.03 11.90
C SER A 27 42.42 27.10 11.42
N TYR A 28 41.90 28.31 11.16
CA TYR A 28 40.52 28.50 10.73
C TYR A 28 40.12 27.68 9.49
N PRO A 29 40.95 27.58 8.42
CA PRO A 29 40.58 26.77 7.24
C PRO A 29 40.34 25.30 7.59
N LEU A 30 41.17 24.72 8.46
CA LEU A 30 41.07 23.32 8.88
C LEU A 30 39.82 23.08 9.74
N VAL A 31 39.57 23.97 10.72
CA VAL A 31 38.38 23.90 11.57
C VAL A 31 37.11 24.10 10.74
N ALA A 32 37.12 25.07 9.81
CA ALA A 32 35.99 25.34 8.93
C ALA A 32 35.71 24.16 7.99
N GLU A 33 36.74 23.48 7.48
CA GLU A 33 36.56 22.28 6.65
C GLU A 33 36.01 21.11 7.46
N HIS A 34 36.50 20.91 8.69
CA HIS A 34 35.99 19.87 9.59
C HIS A 34 34.52 20.12 9.96
N VAL A 35 34.14 21.36 10.28
CA VAL A 35 32.75 21.74 10.53
C VAL A 35 31.88 21.51 9.29
N ARG A 36 32.36 21.88 8.09
CA ARG A 36 31.65 21.61 6.83
C ARG A 36 31.40 20.13 6.61
N LYS A 37 32.42 19.29 6.83
CA LYS A 37 32.31 17.82 6.72
C LYS A 37 31.29 17.27 7.71
N ARG A 38 31.32 17.73 8.96
CA ARG A 38 30.39 17.26 10.01
C ARG A 38 28.94 17.69 9.75
N VAL A 39 28.73 18.96 9.38
CA VAL A 39 27.42 19.48 8.97
C VAL A 39 26.87 18.72 7.75
N PHE A 40 27.73 18.35 6.79
CA PHE A 40 27.31 17.54 5.66
C PHE A 40 26.82 16.15 6.09
N VAL A 41 27.58 15.45 6.94
CA VAL A 41 27.22 14.12 7.47
C VAL A 41 25.89 14.19 8.22
N ASP A 42 25.77 15.11 9.19
CA ASP A 42 24.56 15.27 10.01
C ASP A 42 23.34 15.59 9.13
N ARG A 43 23.52 16.41 8.09
CA ARG A 43 22.47 16.68 7.11
C ARG A 43 22.05 15.46 6.31
N THR A 44 22.99 14.66 5.85
CA THR A 44 22.64 13.46 5.08
C THR A 44 21.83 12.49 5.93
N ALA A 45 22.16 12.37 7.23
CA ALA A 45 21.38 11.58 8.18
C ALA A 45 19.97 12.16 8.39
N LEU A 46 19.84 13.47 8.61
CA LEU A 46 18.55 14.14 8.74
C LEU A 46 17.68 14.02 7.48
N LYS A 47 18.28 14.11 6.28
CA LYS A 47 17.55 13.91 5.02
C LYS A 47 17.00 12.48 4.90
N ARG A 48 17.80 11.47 5.27
CA ARG A 48 17.35 10.07 5.29
C ARG A 48 16.20 9.87 6.27
N GLN A 49 16.33 10.36 7.50
CA GLN A 49 15.28 10.27 8.52
C GLN A 49 13.99 10.99 8.08
N HIS A 50 14.12 12.17 7.45
CA HIS A 50 12.96 12.90 6.92
C HIS A 50 12.25 12.09 5.84
N ALA A 51 13.01 11.54 4.87
CA ALA A 51 12.47 10.70 3.80
C ALA A 51 11.75 9.46 4.35
N GLU A 52 12.30 8.80 5.38
CA GLU A 52 11.64 7.69 6.07
C GLU A 52 10.33 8.13 6.74
N SER A 53 10.32 9.29 7.40
CA SER A 53 9.09 9.84 8.01
C SER A 53 8.00 10.16 6.98
N VAL A 54 8.40 10.62 5.78
CA VAL A 54 7.48 10.94 4.69
C VAL A 54 6.90 9.65 4.11
N LYS A 55 7.74 8.64 3.87
CA LYS A 55 7.28 7.30 3.45
C LYS A 55 6.30 6.69 4.46
N ALA A 56 6.59 6.78 5.76
CA ALA A 56 5.70 6.30 6.80
C ALA A 56 4.35 7.04 6.80
N ARG A 57 4.38 8.37 6.66
CA ARG A 57 3.15 9.18 6.53
C ARG A 57 2.32 8.82 5.30
N ARG A 58 2.96 8.57 4.15
CA ARG A 58 2.28 8.11 2.93
C ARG A 58 1.60 6.76 3.14
N ALA A 59 2.31 5.78 3.72
CA ALA A 59 1.74 4.47 4.01
C ALA A 59 0.51 4.57 4.94
N LEU A 60 0.56 5.45 5.95
CA LEU A 60 -0.59 5.73 6.81
C LEU A 60 -1.74 6.38 6.03
N PHE A 61 -1.46 7.36 5.17
CA PHE A 61 -2.46 8.03 4.36
C PHE A 61 -3.14 7.08 3.36
N GLU A 62 -2.38 6.21 2.70
CA GLU A 62 -2.94 5.19 1.81
C GLU A 62 -3.88 4.23 2.56
N ARG A 63 -3.46 3.78 3.74
CA ARG A 63 -4.29 2.92 4.59
C ARG A 63 -5.56 3.62 5.05
N LEU A 64 -5.46 4.90 5.43
CA LEU A 64 -6.63 5.71 5.77
C LEU A 64 -7.56 5.89 4.58
N SER A 65 -7.04 6.19 3.38
CA SER A 65 -7.85 6.36 2.18
C SER A 65 -8.56 5.07 1.78
N GLN A 66 -7.93 3.90 1.96
CA GLN A 66 -8.59 2.60 1.77
C GLN A 66 -9.75 2.42 2.75
N LEU A 67 -9.50 2.68 4.04
CA LEU A 67 -10.54 2.60 5.07
C LEU A 67 -11.70 3.57 4.79
N GLU A 68 -11.42 4.80 4.37
CA GLU A 68 -12.46 5.78 4.00
C GLU A 68 -13.30 5.34 2.80
N ARG A 69 -12.70 4.69 1.79
CA ARG A 69 -13.45 4.16 0.62
C ARG A 69 -14.38 3.02 1.00
N GLU A 70 -13.97 2.20 1.96
CA GLU A 70 -14.76 1.09 2.49
C GLU A 70 -15.77 1.55 3.55
N PHE A 71 -15.59 2.75 4.10
CA PHE A 71 -16.44 3.30 5.14
C PHE A 71 -17.75 3.88 4.57
N VAL A 72 -18.82 3.12 4.70
CA VAL A 72 -20.19 3.63 4.50
C VAL A 72 -20.58 4.43 5.74
N ARG A 73 -20.71 5.76 5.61
CA ARG A 73 -21.17 6.60 6.73
C ARG A 73 -22.54 6.14 7.26
N PRO A 74 -22.72 6.03 8.58
CA PRO A 74 -24.04 5.83 9.17
C PRO A 74 -24.86 7.13 9.00
N GLN A 75 -26.13 6.98 8.63
CA GLN A 75 -27.06 8.08 8.36
C GLN A 75 -27.72 8.60 9.63
N SER A 76 -27.70 7.83 10.72
CA SER A 76 -28.20 8.20 12.05
C SER A 76 -27.42 7.52 13.18
N LEU A 77 -27.56 8.02 14.41
CA LEU A 77 -26.99 7.39 15.61
C LEU A 77 -27.59 6.01 15.88
N ASP A 78 -28.87 5.81 15.55
CA ASP A 78 -29.57 4.53 15.69
C ASP A 78 -28.99 3.47 14.73
N GLU A 79 -28.57 3.87 13.54
CA GLU A 79 -27.90 2.99 12.58
C GLU A 79 -26.53 2.52 13.08
N ILE A 80 -25.82 3.34 13.86
CA ILE A 80 -24.56 2.94 14.51
C ILE A 80 -24.80 1.85 15.54
N ALA A 81 -25.83 2.02 16.37
CA ALA A 81 -26.21 1.02 17.37
C ALA A 81 -26.59 -0.31 16.70
N LEU A 82 -27.40 -0.28 15.65
CA LEU A 82 -27.79 -1.45 14.85
C LEU A 82 -26.59 -2.14 14.16
N ARG A 83 -25.63 -1.36 13.65
CA ARG A 83 -24.40 -1.90 13.06
C ARG A 83 -23.50 -2.55 14.12
N ALA A 84 -23.40 -1.95 15.31
CA ALA A 84 -22.64 -2.52 16.41
C ALA A 84 -23.27 -3.85 16.92
N THR A 85 -24.60 -3.91 17.06
CA THR A 85 -25.29 -5.14 17.46
C THR A 85 -25.14 -6.24 16.41
N SER A 86 -25.34 -5.93 15.12
CA SER A 86 -25.16 -6.90 14.03
C SER A 86 -23.73 -7.41 13.90
N LEU A 87 -22.70 -6.57 14.12
CA LEU A 87 -21.31 -7.04 14.18
C LEU A 87 -21.06 -8.00 15.35
N ASN A 88 -21.64 -7.71 16.52
CA ASN A 88 -21.53 -8.59 17.68
C ASN A 88 -22.23 -9.94 17.45
N GLU A 89 -23.40 -9.92 16.80
CA GLU A 89 -24.11 -11.14 16.38
C GLU A 89 -23.28 -11.96 15.38
N GLN A 90 -22.66 -11.31 14.39
CA GLN A 90 -21.76 -11.98 13.44
C GLN A 90 -20.55 -12.62 14.13
N LEU A 91 -19.94 -11.93 15.10
CA LEU A 91 -18.85 -12.47 15.89
C LEU A 91 -19.27 -13.66 16.75
N ALA A 92 -20.49 -13.63 17.32
CA ALA A 92 -21.04 -14.75 18.06
C ALA A 92 -21.26 -15.97 17.15
N ILE A 93 -21.89 -15.79 15.99
CA ILE A 93 -22.10 -16.83 14.97
C ILE A 93 -20.76 -17.41 14.52
N GLN A 94 -19.74 -16.56 14.28
CA GLN A 94 -18.42 -17.03 13.87
C GLN A 94 -17.77 -17.93 14.95
N ARG A 95 -17.89 -17.58 16.22
CA ARG A 95 -17.35 -18.40 17.31
C ARG A 95 -18.11 -19.70 17.47
N GLU A 96 -19.44 -19.68 17.39
CA GLU A 96 -20.27 -20.88 17.46
C GLU A 96 -19.99 -21.83 16.30
N THR A 97 -19.88 -21.30 15.09
CA THR A 97 -19.51 -22.10 13.90
C THR A 97 -18.12 -22.68 14.03
N GLU A 98 -17.13 -21.95 14.56
CA GLU A 98 -15.80 -22.48 14.83
C GLU A 98 -15.85 -23.63 15.86
N CYS A 99 -16.60 -23.48 16.95
CA CYS A 99 -16.81 -24.52 17.95
C CYS A 99 -17.51 -25.76 17.35
N ALA A 100 -18.53 -25.56 16.52
CA ALA A 100 -19.24 -26.63 15.84
C ALA A 100 -18.32 -27.38 14.85
N LEU A 101 -17.51 -26.65 14.07
CA LEU A 101 -16.55 -27.23 13.13
C LEU A 101 -15.45 -28.02 13.85
N ARG A 102 -14.93 -27.53 14.98
CA ARG A 102 -13.98 -28.28 15.82
C ARG A 102 -14.61 -29.55 16.39
N SER A 103 -15.86 -29.48 16.81
CA SER A 103 -16.62 -30.64 17.32
C SER A 103 -16.86 -31.68 16.21
N LEU A 104 -17.28 -31.23 15.03
CA LEU A 104 -17.43 -32.06 13.83
C LEU A 104 -16.10 -32.70 13.41
N LEU A 105 -15.00 -31.96 13.43
CA LEU A 105 -13.68 -32.49 13.13
C LEU A 105 -13.32 -33.63 14.09
N CYS A 106 -13.61 -33.48 15.38
CA CYS A 106 -13.41 -34.54 16.39
C CYS A 106 -14.29 -35.78 16.10
N VAL A 107 -15.56 -35.57 15.74
CA VAL A 107 -16.47 -36.66 15.36
C VAL A 107 -16.00 -37.35 14.09
N VAL A 108 -15.60 -36.61 13.05
CA VAL A 108 -15.08 -37.15 11.79
C VAL A 108 -13.77 -37.91 12.02
N GLN A 109 -12.90 -37.44 12.91
CA GLN A 109 -11.68 -38.17 13.28
C GLN A 109 -12.00 -39.48 14.02
N LYS A 110 -12.99 -39.48 14.92
CA LYS A 110 -13.49 -40.70 15.58
C LYS A 110 -14.17 -41.64 14.61
N ALA A 111 -15.02 -41.13 13.72
CA ALA A 111 -15.71 -41.88 12.68
C ALA A 111 -14.75 -42.44 11.64
N ARG A 112 -13.68 -41.72 11.24
CA ARG A 112 -12.61 -42.28 10.40
C ARG A 112 -11.89 -43.45 11.06
N ARG A 113 -11.69 -43.38 12.38
CA ARG A 113 -11.12 -44.49 13.15
C ARG A 113 -12.08 -45.67 13.27
N ALA A 114 -13.39 -45.42 13.34
CA ALA A 114 -14.43 -46.44 13.41
C ALA A 114 -14.84 -47.03 12.05
N ALA A 115 -14.81 -46.25 10.97
CA ALA A 115 -15.11 -46.69 9.60
C ALA A 115 -14.00 -47.57 9.00
N ALA A 116 -12.80 -47.56 9.60
CA ALA A 116 -11.80 -48.60 9.36
C ALA A 116 -12.24 -49.98 9.90
N SER A 117 -13.34 -50.05 10.66
CA SER A 117 -13.80 -51.26 11.37
C SER A 117 -15.07 -51.88 10.78
N GLU A 118 -15.95 -51.14 10.09
CA GLU A 118 -17.28 -51.67 9.74
C GLU A 118 -17.83 -51.08 8.43
N GLU A 119 -17.71 -51.84 7.33
CA GLU A 119 -18.52 -51.66 6.12
C GLU A 119 -19.53 -52.81 6.01
N SER A 120 -20.82 -52.54 6.18
CA SER A 120 -21.89 -53.00 5.28
C SER A 120 -23.28 -52.61 5.79
N GLY A 121 -24.21 -52.33 4.87
CA GLY A 121 -25.64 -52.46 5.13
C GLY A 121 -26.52 -51.38 4.51
N LEU A 122 -26.84 -51.54 3.22
CA LEU A 122 -27.85 -50.78 2.48
C LEU A 122 -29.27 -50.98 3.05
N PHE A 123 -30.14 -49.98 2.84
CA PHE A 123 -31.58 -50.24 2.69
C PHE A 123 -32.17 -49.42 1.54
N SER A 124 -32.87 -50.13 0.65
CA SER A 124 -33.61 -49.60 -0.49
C SER A 124 -35.08 -49.94 -0.30
N ALA A 125 -35.96 -48.95 -0.42
CA ALA A 125 -37.38 -49.16 -0.61
C ALA A 125 -37.84 -48.29 -1.79
N LYS A 126 -38.42 -48.91 -2.81
CA LYS A 126 -39.08 -48.23 -3.93
C LYS A 126 -40.59 -48.35 -3.76
N PRO A 127 -41.37 -47.28 -3.95
CA PRO A 127 -42.78 -47.41 -4.28
C PRO A 127 -43.00 -47.33 -5.79
N SER A 128 -44.15 -47.88 -6.17
CA SER A 128 -44.65 -48.14 -7.50
C SER A 128 -45.40 -46.95 -8.10
N THR A 129 -44.85 -46.43 -9.17
CA THR A 129 -45.53 -45.88 -10.35
C THR A 129 -44.75 -46.42 -11.55
N THR A 130 -45.34 -46.59 -12.74
CA THR A 130 -44.62 -47.11 -13.93
C THR A 130 -43.38 -46.26 -14.16
N TRP A 131 -42.23 -46.78 -13.72
CA TRP A 131 -40.97 -46.03 -13.56
C TRP A 131 -40.49 -45.42 -14.86
N GLU A 132 -40.92 -45.99 -15.98
CA GLU A 132 -40.46 -45.66 -17.32
C GLU A 132 -41.13 -44.39 -17.87
N GLU A 133 -42.41 -44.17 -17.58
CA GLU A 133 -43.16 -43.00 -18.04
C GLU A 133 -42.77 -41.75 -17.25
N GLN A 134 -42.65 -41.86 -15.92
CA GLN A 134 -42.14 -40.76 -15.10
C GLN A 134 -40.66 -40.49 -15.35
N ARG A 135 -39.85 -41.50 -15.74
CA ARG A 135 -38.45 -41.29 -16.12
C ARG A 135 -38.32 -40.59 -17.45
N SER A 136 -39.13 -40.92 -18.44
CA SER A 136 -39.02 -40.30 -19.77
C SER A 136 -39.44 -38.83 -19.72
N GLU A 137 -40.51 -38.50 -18.99
CA GLU A 137 -40.94 -37.11 -18.76
C GLU A 137 -39.91 -36.33 -17.92
N ARG A 138 -39.38 -36.93 -16.84
CA ARG A 138 -38.33 -36.29 -16.03
C ARG A 138 -37.04 -36.09 -16.83
N ALA A 139 -36.61 -37.07 -17.63
CA ALA A 139 -35.42 -36.97 -18.46
C ALA A 139 -35.57 -35.89 -19.54
N ALA A 140 -36.75 -35.74 -20.13
CA ALA A 140 -37.03 -34.68 -21.09
C ALA A 140 -36.98 -33.28 -20.44
N LEU A 141 -37.55 -33.14 -19.24
CA LEU A 141 -37.52 -31.90 -18.46
C LEU A 141 -36.12 -31.57 -17.94
N GLU A 142 -35.36 -32.57 -17.50
CA GLU A 142 -33.97 -32.45 -17.07
C GLU A 142 -33.08 -32.05 -18.24
N ALA A 143 -33.20 -32.69 -19.41
CA ALA A 143 -32.47 -32.31 -20.61
C ALA A 143 -32.79 -30.87 -21.06
N LEU A 144 -34.03 -30.41 -20.93
CA LEU A 144 -34.41 -29.01 -21.20
C LEU A 144 -33.82 -28.05 -20.16
N ARG A 145 -33.81 -28.43 -18.87
CA ARG A 145 -33.18 -27.65 -17.80
C ARG A 145 -31.67 -27.56 -18.00
N GLU A 146 -30.99 -28.65 -18.35
CA GLU A 146 -29.57 -28.69 -18.67
C GLU A 146 -29.23 -27.82 -19.88
N LYS A 147 -30.03 -27.88 -20.96
CA LYS A 147 -29.86 -27.01 -22.14
C LYS A 147 -30.04 -25.52 -21.80
N ARG A 148 -30.96 -25.18 -20.90
CA ARG A 148 -31.14 -23.80 -20.43
C ARG A 148 -30.00 -23.38 -19.49
N ALA A 149 -29.57 -24.25 -18.58
CA ALA A 149 -28.48 -24.02 -17.66
C ALA A 149 -27.15 -23.81 -18.40
N THR A 150 -26.83 -24.63 -19.38
CA THR A 150 -25.62 -24.51 -20.21
C THR A 150 -25.61 -23.21 -21.03
N LYS A 151 -26.74 -22.83 -21.63
CA LYS A 151 -26.88 -21.52 -22.32
C LYS A 151 -26.78 -20.33 -21.37
N PHE A 152 -27.39 -20.42 -20.20
CA PHE A 152 -27.29 -19.36 -19.18
C PHE A 152 -25.86 -19.21 -18.68
N LEU A 153 -25.20 -20.33 -18.33
CA LEU A 153 -23.81 -20.34 -17.89
C LEU A 153 -22.87 -19.81 -18.96
N SER A 154 -23.05 -20.16 -20.24
CA SER A 154 -22.20 -19.63 -21.30
C SER A 154 -22.36 -18.11 -21.46
N GLN A 155 -23.59 -17.61 -21.44
CA GLN A 155 -23.86 -16.16 -21.48
C GLN A 155 -23.31 -15.42 -20.26
N LEU A 156 -23.46 -16.00 -19.07
CA LEU A 156 -22.93 -15.46 -17.81
C LEU A 156 -21.40 -15.40 -17.86
N MET A 157 -20.74 -16.47 -18.32
CA MET A 157 -19.28 -16.55 -18.43
C MET A 157 -18.73 -15.52 -19.42
N VAL A 158 -19.40 -15.30 -20.56
CA VAL A 158 -19.01 -14.27 -21.52
C VAL A 158 -19.12 -12.87 -20.91
N ARG A 159 -20.24 -12.56 -20.24
CA ARG A 159 -20.44 -11.27 -19.56
C ARG A 159 -19.42 -11.05 -18.43
N SER A 160 -19.19 -12.09 -17.63
CA SER A 160 -18.22 -12.06 -16.53
C SER A 160 -16.79 -11.84 -17.04
N ARG A 161 -16.38 -12.53 -18.13
CA ARG A 161 -15.06 -12.32 -18.75
C ARG A 161 -14.88 -10.89 -19.24
N ALA A 162 -15.87 -10.36 -19.97
CA ALA A 162 -15.82 -8.98 -20.46
C ALA A 162 -15.77 -7.95 -19.32
N GLU A 163 -16.50 -8.17 -18.24
CA GLU A 163 -16.47 -7.29 -17.08
C GLU A 163 -15.15 -7.39 -16.30
N MET A 164 -14.58 -8.59 -16.19
CA MET A 164 -13.26 -8.81 -15.59
C MET A 164 -12.16 -8.13 -16.40
N GLU A 165 -12.19 -8.22 -17.73
CA GLU A 165 -11.26 -7.49 -18.62
C GLU A 165 -11.42 -5.97 -18.46
N ARG A 166 -12.66 -5.46 -18.42
CA ARG A 166 -12.92 -4.04 -18.19
C ARG A 166 -12.34 -3.57 -16.85
N ARG A 167 -12.58 -4.31 -15.77
CA ARG A 167 -12.04 -3.99 -14.43
C ARG A 167 -10.51 -4.05 -14.42
N ARG A 168 -9.93 -5.03 -15.11
CA ARG A 168 -8.48 -5.16 -15.25
C ARG A 168 -7.87 -3.93 -15.94
N LEU A 169 -8.42 -3.50 -17.08
CA LEU A 169 -7.93 -2.32 -17.80
C LEU A 169 -8.01 -1.04 -16.95
N VAL A 170 -9.12 -0.83 -16.24
CA VAL A 170 -9.28 0.33 -15.34
C VAL A 170 -8.28 0.29 -14.19
N MET A 171 -8.02 -0.89 -13.61
CA MET A 171 -7.01 -1.05 -12.56
C MET A 171 -5.60 -0.84 -13.09
N GLU A 172 -5.26 -1.39 -14.27
CA GLU A 172 -3.96 -1.18 -14.91
C GLU A 172 -3.71 0.30 -15.19
N ASP A 173 -4.70 1.04 -15.70
CA ASP A 173 -4.60 2.48 -15.91
C ASP A 173 -4.47 3.28 -14.60
N ALA A 174 -5.21 2.89 -13.55
CA ALA A 174 -5.08 3.52 -12.23
C ALA A 174 -3.69 3.29 -11.62
N VAL A 175 -3.15 2.07 -11.76
CA VAL A 175 -1.79 1.72 -11.32
C VAL A 175 -0.76 2.52 -12.10
N ARG A 176 -0.88 2.64 -13.42
CA ARG A 176 0.02 3.47 -14.25
C ARG A 176 0.00 4.94 -13.84
N ARG A 177 -1.19 5.52 -13.62
CA ARG A 177 -1.34 6.90 -13.16
C ARG A 177 -0.72 7.12 -11.77
N LYS A 178 -0.85 6.14 -10.87
CA LYS A 178 -0.21 6.18 -9.55
C LYS A 178 1.31 6.12 -9.68
N GLN A 179 1.84 5.19 -10.47
CA GLN A 179 3.29 5.06 -10.69
C GLN A 179 3.92 6.33 -11.27
N LEU A 180 3.23 7.00 -12.21
CA LEU A 180 3.70 8.27 -12.76
C LEU A 180 3.77 9.37 -11.68
N ARG A 181 2.72 9.51 -10.86
CA ARG A 181 2.73 10.47 -9.74
C ARG A 181 3.78 10.14 -8.70
N ASP A 182 3.92 8.87 -8.33
CA ASP A 182 4.93 8.42 -7.36
C ASP A 182 6.35 8.74 -7.87
N MET A 183 6.58 8.66 -9.18
CA MET A 183 7.85 9.01 -9.82
C MET A 183 8.11 10.53 -9.85
N GLU A 184 7.10 11.32 -10.22
CA GLU A 184 7.16 12.78 -10.19
C GLU A 184 7.42 13.30 -8.77
N GLU A 185 6.68 12.79 -7.79
CA GLU A 185 6.87 13.16 -6.38
C GLU A 185 8.23 12.71 -5.84
N HIS A 186 8.74 11.53 -6.23
CA HIS A 186 10.10 11.12 -5.85
C HIS A 186 11.19 11.99 -6.49
N ALA A 187 10.97 12.52 -7.69
CA ALA A 187 11.89 13.46 -8.31
C ALA A 187 11.89 14.80 -7.54
N GLU A 188 10.71 15.30 -7.14
CA GLU A 188 10.57 16.50 -6.31
C GLU A 188 11.19 16.32 -4.90
N GLU A 189 11.03 15.14 -4.30
CA GLU A 189 11.66 14.80 -3.01
C GLU A 189 13.19 14.76 -3.08
N GLN A 190 13.77 14.42 -4.24
CA GLN A 190 15.22 14.49 -4.45
C GLN A 190 15.72 15.93 -4.62
N GLU A 191 14.87 16.85 -5.09
CA GLU A 191 15.19 18.27 -5.25
C GLU A 191 14.94 19.11 -3.98
N THR A 192 14.12 18.64 -3.03
CA THR A 192 13.79 19.41 -1.83
C THR A 192 14.95 19.46 -0.82
N LEU A 193 15.56 20.64 -0.75
CA LEU A 193 16.36 21.10 0.36
C LEU A 193 15.54 21.08 1.67
N LEU A 194 16.15 20.71 2.81
CA LEU A 194 15.49 20.88 4.11
C LEU A 194 15.22 22.39 4.32
N GLY A 195 14.16 22.77 5.04
CA GLY A 195 13.85 24.20 5.30
C GLY A 195 15.00 25.00 5.94
N SER A 196 15.93 24.32 6.63
CA SER A 196 17.15 24.90 7.22
C SER A 196 18.30 25.11 6.22
N ASP A 197 18.23 24.53 5.01
CA ASP A 197 19.27 24.61 3.97
C ASP A 197 19.43 26.03 3.44
N ARG A 198 18.33 26.79 3.35
CA ARG A 198 18.35 28.18 2.90
C ARG A 198 19.22 29.08 3.78
N LYS A 199 19.18 28.89 5.11
CA LYS A 199 19.99 29.65 6.08
C LYS A 199 21.46 29.22 6.06
N LEU A 200 21.71 27.92 5.89
CA LEU A 200 23.07 27.38 5.86
C LEU A 200 23.81 27.66 4.52
N LEU A 201 23.08 27.74 3.41
CA LEU A 201 23.60 28.26 2.13
C LEU A 201 24.03 29.73 2.26
N ALA A 202 23.19 30.57 2.88
CA ALA A 202 23.52 31.99 3.10
C ALA A 202 24.76 32.20 3.99
N SER A 203 24.99 31.31 4.96
CA SER A 203 26.17 31.35 5.84
C SER A 203 27.47 30.82 5.20
N GLY A 204 27.41 30.24 4.00
CA GLY A 204 28.58 29.64 3.32
C GLY A 204 29.11 28.35 3.93
N VAL A 205 28.51 27.88 5.04
CA VAL A 205 28.82 26.61 5.73
C VAL A 205 28.36 25.41 4.91
N TYR A 206 27.35 25.58 4.05
CA TYR A 206 26.90 24.56 3.13
C TYR A 206 27.00 25.09 1.71
N ARG A 207 27.72 24.39 0.83
CA ARG A 207 27.66 24.62 -0.62
C ARG A 207 26.84 23.47 -1.19
N GLY A 208 25.55 23.70 -1.39
CA GLY A 208 24.70 22.70 -2.02
C GLY A 208 25.20 22.43 -3.45
N GLN A 209 25.16 21.18 -3.89
CA GLN A 209 25.18 20.86 -5.31
C GLN A 209 23.82 21.25 -5.90
N MET A 210 23.57 22.55 -6.01
CA MET A 210 22.53 23.03 -6.91
C MET A 210 23.03 22.68 -8.32
N LYS A 211 22.41 21.72 -9.00
CA LYS A 211 22.57 21.66 -10.45
C LYS A 211 22.20 23.04 -10.99
N PRO A 212 23.03 23.67 -11.83
CA PRO A 212 22.65 24.93 -12.44
C PRO A 212 21.32 24.70 -13.16
N GLN A 213 20.32 25.52 -12.85
CA GLN A 213 19.10 25.56 -13.62
C GLN A 213 19.51 25.96 -15.04
N THR A 214 19.55 24.99 -15.96
CA THR A 214 19.65 25.26 -17.38
C THR A 214 18.35 25.91 -17.80
N THR A 215 18.38 27.23 -17.91
CA THR A 215 17.40 28.04 -18.65
C THR A 215 17.46 27.73 -20.14
#